data_AF-A0A6G6J8K1-F1
#
_entry.id   AF-A0A6G6J8K1-F1
#
_cell.length_a   1.000
_cell.length_b   1.000
_cell.length_c   1.000
_cell.angle_alpha   90.00
_cell.angle_beta   90.00
_cell.angle_gamma   90.00
#
_symmetry.space_group_name_H-M   'P 1'
#
loop_
_entity.id
_entity.type
_entity.pdbx_description
1 polymer ?
#
loop_
_entity_poly.entity_id
_entity_poly.type
_entity_poly.pdbx_seq_one_letter_code
_entity_poly.pdbx_strand_id
1 'polypeptide(L)'
;MNVHAWALGVGCLLAMTAQYAAADSDPYVIDQRDPRYQRAIEHLSLAAQNLRMAQDELKKAEASAPLPGLDLVRMLSQVRPVEETINVVLQPEQKRLRYHSVTPDGLFFTPTRVGD
;
A
#
# COMPACT_ATOMS: atom_id res chain seq x y z
N MET A 1 -7.57 -55.28 -2.96
CA MET A 1 -6.62 -54.21 -2.58
C MET A 1 -7.24 -52.88 -2.96
N ASN A 2 -7.34 -51.97 -1.99
CA ASN A 2 -8.17 -50.76 -1.99
C ASN A 2 -7.97 -49.84 -3.20
N VAL A 3 -9.06 -49.55 -3.92
CA VAL A 3 -9.19 -48.43 -4.86
C VAL A 3 -9.83 -47.26 -4.12
N HIS A 4 -9.04 -46.25 -3.81
CA HIS A 4 -9.52 -44.99 -3.26
C HIS A 4 -8.99 -43.81 -4.09
N ALA A 5 -9.81 -42.76 -4.08
CA ALA A 5 -9.47 -41.38 -4.40
C ALA A 5 -9.51 -40.98 -5.88
N TRP A 6 -10.74 -40.88 -6.40
CA TRP A 6 -11.32 -39.61 -6.85
C TRP A 6 -10.37 -38.65 -7.59
N ALA A 7 -10.36 -38.77 -8.92
CA ALA A 7 -9.89 -37.72 -9.82
C ALA A 7 -10.95 -36.60 -9.88
N LEU A 8 -10.70 -35.50 -9.17
CA LEU A 8 -11.47 -34.26 -9.25
C LEU A 8 -10.55 -33.10 -9.58
N GLY A 9 -10.99 -32.29 -10.55
CA GLY A 9 -10.57 -30.90 -10.74
C GLY A 9 -9.30 -30.75 -11.58
N VAL A 10 -9.38 -30.71 -12.91
CA VAL A 10 -9.72 -29.50 -13.69
C VAL A 10 -8.87 -28.29 -13.27
N GLY A 11 -7.95 -27.89 -14.15
CA GLY A 11 -7.60 -26.48 -14.31
C GLY A 11 -6.31 -26.00 -13.67
N CYS A 12 -5.18 -26.69 -13.88
CA CYS A 12 -3.87 -26.03 -13.71
C CYS A 12 -3.57 -25.20 -14.97
N LEU A 13 -4.29 -24.09 -15.13
CA LEU A 13 -3.97 -23.02 -16.07
C LEU A 13 -2.67 -22.38 -15.58
N LEU A 14 -1.54 -22.83 -16.13
CA LEU A 14 -0.27 -22.11 -16.13
C LEU A 14 -0.45 -20.82 -16.95
N ALA A 15 -1.08 -19.83 -16.33
CA ALA A 15 -1.19 -18.48 -16.86
C ALA A 15 0.13 -17.75 -16.65
N MET A 16 0.87 -17.65 -17.75
CA MET A 16 1.61 -16.47 -18.18
C MET A 16 2.73 -15.96 -17.25
N THR A 17 3.95 -16.31 -17.65
CA THR A 17 5.16 -15.50 -17.41
C THR A 17 5.01 -14.15 -18.11
N ALA A 18 4.42 -13.17 -17.43
CA ALA A 18 4.49 -11.77 -17.85
C ALA A 18 5.91 -11.24 -17.56
N GLN A 19 6.79 -11.32 -18.55
CA GLN A 19 8.01 -10.52 -18.59
C GLN A 19 7.61 -9.06 -18.71
N TYR A 20 7.70 -8.33 -17.59
CA TYR A 20 7.59 -6.88 -17.57
C TYR A 20 8.78 -6.32 -18.35
N ALA A 21 8.54 -5.87 -19.58
CA ALA A 21 9.45 -4.98 -20.28
C ALA A 21 9.53 -3.69 -19.44
N ALA A 22 10.65 -3.51 -18.74
CA ALA A 22 10.95 -2.27 -18.06
C ALA A 22 11.21 -1.20 -19.13
N ALA A 23 10.19 -0.38 -19.41
CA ALA A 23 10.43 0.91 -20.02
C ALA A 23 11.25 1.71 -19.01
N ASP A 24 12.44 2.15 -19.43
CA ASP A 24 13.31 3.04 -18.66
C ASP A 24 12.63 4.41 -18.60
N SER A 25 11.73 4.57 -17.63
CA SER A 25 11.06 5.83 -17.36
C SER A 25 12.06 6.80 -16.72
N ASP A 26 12.03 8.05 -17.15
CA ASP A 26 12.77 9.15 -16.52
C ASP A 26 12.61 9.06 -14.99
N PRO A 27 13.69 8.98 -14.21
CA PRO A 27 13.63 8.78 -12.75
C PRO A 27 12.87 9.89 -12.01
N TYR A 28 12.57 11.02 -12.66
CA TYR A 28 11.77 12.10 -12.11
C TYR A 28 10.28 12.05 -12.50
N VAL A 29 9.88 11.14 -13.40
CA VAL A 29 8.48 10.96 -13.81
C VAL A 29 7.88 9.79 -13.06
N ILE A 30 7.02 10.10 -12.10
CA ILE A 30 6.27 9.09 -11.33
C ILE A 30 5.10 8.60 -12.19
N ASP A 31 5.23 7.43 -12.79
CA ASP A 31 4.10 6.72 -13.40
C ASP A 31 3.35 5.90 -12.34
N GLN A 32 2.15 6.36 -12.00
CA GLN A 32 1.29 5.75 -10.97
C GLN A 32 0.58 4.49 -11.46
N ARG A 33 0.59 4.24 -12.78
CA ARG A 33 0.06 3.02 -13.40
C ARG A 33 1.12 1.93 -13.49
N ASP A 34 2.38 2.26 -13.23
CA ASP A 34 3.46 1.29 -13.17
C ASP A 34 3.19 0.26 -12.05
N PRO A 35 3.13 -1.05 -12.37
CA PRO A 35 3.02 -2.11 -11.38
C PRO A 35 4.10 -2.08 -10.30
N ARG A 36 5.32 -1.58 -10.63
CA ARG A 36 6.40 -1.43 -9.65
C ARG A 36 6.09 -0.34 -8.64
N TYR A 37 5.54 0.78 -9.09
CA TYR A 37 5.07 1.85 -8.20
C TYR A 37 3.98 1.34 -7.27
N GLN A 38 2.98 0.64 -7.80
CA GLN A 38 1.88 0.08 -7.01
C GLN A 38 2.38 -0.87 -5.92
N ARG A 39 3.27 -1.80 -6.26
CA ARG A 39 3.88 -2.70 -5.27
C ARG A 39 4.68 -1.95 -4.22
N ALA A 40 5.42 -0.90 -4.60
CA ALA A 40 6.17 -0.09 -3.65
C ALA A 40 5.25 0.61 -2.65
N ILE A 41 4.13 1.17 -3.11
CA ILE A 41 3.10 1.78 -2.24
C ILE A 41 2.45 0.73 -1.32
N GLU A 42 2.15 -0.47 -1.83
CA GLU A 42 1.64 -1.58 -1.02
C GLU A 42 2.63 -1.96 0.10
N HIS A 43 3.90 -2.15 -0.24
CA HIS A 43 4.95 -2.48 0.75
C HIS A 43 5.12 -1.38 1.79
N LEU A 44 5.09 -0.10 1.39
CA LEU A 44 5.14 1.03 2.32
C LEU A 44 3.92 1.06 3.25
N SER A 45 2.73 0.76 2.73
CA SER A 45 1.51 0.70 3.52
C SER A 45 1.54 -0.43 4.56
N LEU A 46 2.09 -1.59 4.20
CA LEU A 46 2.29 -2.73 5.09
C LEU A 46 3.35 -2.41 6.15
N ALA A 47 4.45 -1.78 5.75
CA ALA A 47 5.51 -1.34 6.66
C ALA A 47 4.97 -0.36 7.72
N ALA A 48 4.16 0.62 7.31
CA ALA A 48 3.51 1.55 8.23
C ALA A 48 2.64 0.84 9.27
N GLN A 49 1.82 -0.13 8.84
CA GLN A 49 0.96 -0.92 9.73
C GLN A 49 1.78 -1.77 10.71
N ASN A 50 2.78 -2.49 10.20
CA ASN A 50 3.65 -3.33 11.03
C ASN A 50 4.41 -2.51 12.06
N LEU A 51 4.93 -1.35 11.67
CA LEU A 51 5.62 -0.44 12.56
C LEU A 51 4.69 0.05 13.68
N ARG A 52 3.44 0.40 13.32
CA ARG A 52 2.46 0.83 14.30
C ARG A 52 2.13 -0.26 15.30
N MET A 53 1.88 -1.49 14.82
CA MET A 53 1.63 -2.64 15.67
C MET A 53 2.82 -2.90 16.61
N ALA A 54 4.05 -2.88 16.11
CA ALA A 54 5.24 -3.09 16.92
C ALA A 54 5.38 -2.05 18.04
N GLN A 55 5.10 -0.78 17.75
CA GLN A 55 5.12 0.28 18.78
C GLN A 55 4.04 0.08 19.84
N ASP A 56 2.83 -0.29 19.43
CA ASP A 56 1.72 -0.51 20.34
C ASP A 56 1.99 -1.74 21.24
N GLU A 57 2.58 -2.81 20.70
CA GLU A 57 3.04 -3.96 21.49
C GLU A 57 4.18 -3.61 22.45
N LEU A 58 5.15 -2.79 22.03
CA LEU A 58 6.22 -2.32 22.93
C LEU A 58 5.68 -1.51 24.11
N LYS A 59 4.70 -0.62 23.87
CA LYS A 59 4.04 0.15 24.94
C LYS A 59 3.27 -0.76 25.89
N LYS A 60 2.56 -1.77 25.36
CA LYS A 60 1.85 -2.76 26.18
C LYS A 60 2.82 -3.58 27.02
N ALA A 61 3.95 -4.00 26.43
CA ALA A 61 4.98 -4.75 27.13
C ALA A 61 5.52 -3.97 28.32
N GLU A 62 5.93 -2.70 28.12
CA GLU A 62 6.42 -1.83 29.19
C GLU A 62 5.36 -1.56 30.27
N ALA A 63 4.09 -1.38 29.86
CA ALA A 63 2.99 -1.21 30.81
C ALA A 63 2.69 -2.48 31.62
N SER A 64 2.92 -3.66 31.04
CA SER A 64 2.66 -4.96 31.69
C SER A 64 3.74 -5.35 32.69
N ALA A 65 5.01 -5.08 32.36
CA ALA A 65 6.15 -5.33 33.21
C ALA A 65 7.27 -4.33 32.85
N PRO A 66 7.84 -3.60 33.82
CA PRO A 66 8.94 -2.69 33.53
C PRO A 66 10.13 -3.47 32.99
N LEU A 67 10.64 -3.05 31.84
CA LEU A 67 11.78 -3.68 31.17
C LEU A 67 13.05 -2.88 31.52
N PRO A 68 13.83 -3.30 32.54
CA PRO A 68 14.98 -2.53 32.98
C PRO A 68 16.02 -2.41 31.86
N GLY A 69 16.51 -1.19 31.63
CA GLY A 69 17.47 -0.88 30.57
C GLY A 69 16.85 -0.61 29.19
N LEU A 70 15.52 -0.76 29.04
CA LEU A 70 14.81 -0.31 27.84
C LEU A 70 14.42 1.16 28.00
N ASP A 71 14.88 2.02 27.09
CA ASP A 71 14.46 3.42 27.02
C ASP A 71 13.45 3.56 25.86
N LEU A 72 12.17 3.29 26.17
CA LEU A 72 11.12 3.30 25.16
C LEU A 72 10.95 4.68 24.52
N VAL A 73 11.07 5.76 25.31
CA VAL A 73 10.92 7.13 24.81
C VAL A 73 11.98 7.43 23.75
N ARG A 74 13.23 7.09 24.03
CA ARG A 74 14.33 7.25 23.07
C ARG A 74 14.13 6.39 21.83
N MET A 75 13.77 5.11 21.98
CA MET A 75 13.54 4.23 20.84
C MET A 75 12.41 4.73 19.94
N LEU A 76 11.26 5.12 20.51
CA LEU A 76 10.15 5.68 19.74
C LEU A 76 10.53 6.99 19.05
N SER A 77 11.35 7.84 19.69
CA SER A 77 11.83 9.07 19.06
C SER A 77 12.72 8.82 17.83
N GLN A 78 13.47 7.71 17.82
CA GLN A 78 14.32 7.33 16.68
C GLN A 78 13.50 6.78 15.51
N VAL A 79 12.32 6.23 15.79
CA VAL A 79 11.41 5.66 14.79
C VAL A 79 10.55 6.74 14.13
N ARG A 80 10.23 7.83 14.85
CA ARG A 80 9.36 8.91 14.36
C ARG A 80 9.74 9.48 12.97
N PRO A 81 11.03 9.77 12.65
CA PRO A 81 11.39 10.28 11.32
C PRO A 81 11.06 9.31 10.18
N VAL A 82 11.12 8.00 10.44
CA VAL A 82 10.76 6.96 9.47
C VAL A 82 9.25 6.98 9.22
N GLU A 83 8.44 7.10 10.27
CA GLU A 83 6.98 7.25 10.12
C GLU A 83 6.61 8.49 9.33
N GLU A 84 7.25 9.62 9.62
CA GLU A 84 7.03 10.88 8.91
C GLU A 84 7.37 10.74 7.42
N THR A 85 8.49 10.09 7.11
CA THR A 85 8.91 9.82 5.73
C THR A 85 7.89 8.95 4.99
N ILE A 86 7.45 7.85 5.61
CA ILE A 86 6.42 6.98 5.03
C ILE A 86 5.11 7.75 4.82
N ASN A 87 4.73 8.61 5.77
CA ASN A 87 3.50 9.42 5.67
C ASN A 87 3.55 10.47 4.57
N VAL A 88 4.70 11.10 4.32
CA VAL A 88 4.87 12.04 3.20
C VAL A 88 4.58 11.37 1.86
N VAL A 89 4.95 10.09 1.71
CA VAL A 89 4.69 9.31 0.50
C VAL A 89 3.26 8.80 0.45
N LEU A 90 2.72 8.27 1.56
CA LEU A 90 1.41 7.62 1.58
C LEU A 90 0.22 8.59 1.64
N GLN A 91 0.34 9.77 2.28
CA GLN A 91 -0.79 10.70 2.42
C GLN A 91 -1.35 11.18 1.07
N PRO A 92 -0.53 11.62 0.10
CA PRO A 92 -1.01 11.99 -1.23
C PRO A 92 -1.71 10.83 -1.94
N GLU A 93 -1.18 9.61 -1.79
CA GLU A 93 -1.74 8.39 -2.39
C GLU A 93 -3.10 8.05 -1.81
N GLN A 94 -3.24 8.07 -0.48
CA GLN A 94 -4.52 7.87 0.20
C GLN A 94 -5.55 8.92 -0.21
N LYS A 95 -5.13 10.19 -0.34
CA LYS A 95 -5.97 11.27 -0.84
C LYS A 95 -6.45 10.97 -2.26
N ARG A 96 -5.54 10.57 -3.17
CA ARG A 96 -5.89 10.23 -4.56
C ARG A 96 -6.89 9.09 -4.61
N LEU A 97 -6.65 7.99 -3.90
CA LEU A 97 -7.55 6.83 -3.88
C LEU A 97 -8.94 7.19 -3.35
N ARG A 98 -9.02 8.10 -2.36
CA ARG A 98 -10.30 8.60 -1.83
C ARG A 98 -11.11 9.40 -2.86
N TYR A 99 -10.45 10.19 -3.72
CA TYR A 99 -11.14 11.03 -4.72
C TYR A 99 -11.28 10.38 -6.09
N HIS A 100 -10.58 9.27 -6.36
CA HIS A 100 -10.73 8.52 -7.61
C HIS A 100 -12.17 8.02 -7.82
N SER A 101 -12.93 7.75 -6.76
CA SER A 101 -14.35 7.37 -6.82
C SER A 101 -15.33 8.55 -6.87
N VAL A 102 -14.85 9.80 -6.76
CA VAL A 102 -15.69 11.00 -6.63
C VAL A 102 -15.66 11.86 -7.89
N THR A 103 -14.99 11.43 -8.96
CA THR A 103 -15.15 12.08 -10.26
C THR A 103 -16.53 11.68 -10.79
N PRO A 104 -17.53 12.58 -10.86
CA PRO A 104 -18.78 12.25 -11.53
C PRO A 104 -18.43 12.00 -13.00
N ASP A 105 -18.71 10.79 -13.46
CA ASP A 105 -18.62 10.45 -14.87
C ASP A 105 -19.49 11.42 -15.67
N GLY A 106 -18.85 12.33 -16.40
CA GLY A 106 -19.44 12.92 -17.60
C GLY A 106 -20.54 13.97 -17.45
N LEU A 107 -20.49 14.86 -16.46
CA LEU A 107 -21.16 16.18 -16.61
C LEU A 107 -20.13 17.21 -17.07
N PHE A 108 -19.74 17.10 -18.34
CA PHE A 108 -19.17 18.23 -19.05
C PHE A 108 -20.18 19.38 -18.99
N PHE A 109 -19.77 20.52 -18.43
CA PHE A 109 -20.46 21.78 -18.66
C PHE A 109 -20.42 22.03 -20.18
N THR A 110 -21.47 21.64 -20.90
CA THR A 110 -21.76 22.22 -22.21
C THR A 110 -22.35 23.59 -21.94
N PRO A 111 -21.63 24.70 -22.23
CA PRO A 111 -22.24 26.02 -22.12
C PRO A 111 -23.34 26.08 -23.16
N THR A 112 -24.61 26.05 -22.73
CA THR A 112 -25.71 26.48 -23.58
C THR A 112 -25.47 27.95 -23.88
N ARG A 113 -25.09 28.26 -25.12
CA ARG A 113 -25.20 29.62 -25.65
C ARG A 113 -26.69 29.96 -25.65
N VAL A 114 -27.16 30.63 -24.60
CA VAL A 114 -28.45 31.30 -24.61
C VAL A 114 -28.22 32.65 -25.26
N GLY A 115 -28.72 32.80 -26.49
CA GLY A 115 -28.64 34.02 -27.27
C GLY A 115 -28.89 33.76 -28.74
N ASP A 116 -30.17 33.56 -29.08
CA ASP A 116 -30.80 34.12 -30.29
C ASP A 116 -32.15 34.72 -29.85
#